data_AF-A0A9P0TRZ4-F1
#
_entry.id   AF-A0A9P0TRZ4-F1
#
_cell.length_a   1.000
_cell.length_b   1.000
_cell.length_c   1.000
_cell.angle_alpha   90.00
_cell.angle_beta   90.00
_cell.angle_gamma   90.00
#
_symmetry.space_group_name_H-M   'P 1'
#
loop_
_entity.id
_entity.type
_entity.pdbx_description
1 polymer ?
#
loop_
_entity_poly.entity_id
_entity_poly.type
_entity_poly.pdbx_seq_one_letter_code
_entity_poly.pdbx_strand_id
1 'polypeptide(L)'
;MHDDNFLLGYRIREVDATAYYVSQFITEAEEKNILSNVYGVPKPKWTQLSNRRLQNWGGIPHNKGMIAETIPMWLNNYLLKIDKLNVMNGNKPNHILKGVVLGVYEEGEKLSLTPAAEEINQKSGGKLCKYLNELE
;
A
#
# COMPACT_ATOMS: atom_id res chain seq x y z
N MET A 1 -20.45 5.42 -16.13
CA MET A 1 -19.36 6.23 -16.70
C MET A 1 -18.25 6.24 -15.67
N HIS A 2 -17.22 5.42 -15.86
CA HIS A 2 -15.98 5.58 -15.11
C HIS A 2 -15.23 6.70 -15.79
N ASP A 3 -14.98 7.78 -15.05
CA ASP A 3 -14.28 8.94 -15.58
C ASP A 3 -12.79 8.62 -15.59
N ASP A 4 -12.34 7.99 -16.68
CA ASP A 4 -10.92 7.64 -16.93
C ASP A 4 -9.98 8.88 -16.83
N ASN A 5 -10.54 10.09 -16.73
CA ASN A 5 -9.83 11.34 -16.58
C ASN A 5 -9.46 11.72 -15.14
N PHE A 6 -10.10 11.17 -14.09
CA PHE A 6 -9.83 11.60 -12.71
C PHE A 6 -8.34 11.47 -12.35
N LEU A 7 -7.73 10.34 -12.70
CA LEU A 7 -6.35 10.02 -12.32
C LEU A 7 -5.29 10.74 -13.15
N LEU A 8 -5.64 11.29 -14.33
CA LEU A 8 -4.67 11.96 -15.20
C LEU A 8 -3.99 13.16 -14.51
N GLY A 9 -4.74 13.88 -13.67
CA GLY A 9 -4.20 15.00 -12.87
C GLY A 9 -3.28 14.58 -11.73
N TYR A 10 -3.30 13.30 -11.35
CA TYR A 10 -2.55 12.75 -10.21
C TYR A 10 -1.33 11.94 -10.64
N ARG A 11 -0.99 11.90 -11.94
CA ARG A 11 0.15 11.15 -12.45
C ARG A 11 1.47 11.74 -11.96
N ILE A 12 2.35 10.89 -11.43
CA ILE A 12 3.73 11.25 -11.10
C ILE A 12 4.54 11.32 -12.40
N ARG A 13 5.18 12.46 -12.67
CA ARG A 13 5.81 12.73 -13.97
C ARG A 13 7.22 12.14 -14.08
N GLU A 14 7.86 11.93 -12.94
CA GLU A 14 9.24 11.49 -12.78
C GLU A 14 9.39 9.98 -13.06
N VAL A 15 8.29 9.25 -13.08
CA VAL A 15 8.20 7.82 -13.38
C VAL A 15 7.43 7.55 -14.66
N ASP A 16 7.57 6.34 -15.20
CA ASP A 16 6.71 5.86 -16.28
C ASP A 16 5.23 6.00 -15.86
N ALA A 17 4.29 6.00 -16.82
CA ALA A 17 2.85 6.25 -16.61
C ALA A 17 2.13 5.16 -15.79
N THR A 18 2.73 4.72 -14.70
CA THR A 18 2.36 3.54 -13.90
C THR A 18 2.06 3.91 -12.45
N ALA A 19 2.23 5.18 -12.05
CA ALA A 19 1.99 5.62 -10.68
C ALA A 19 1.18 6.91 -10.63
N TYR A 20 0.28 6.95 -9.64
CA TYR A 20 -0.59 8.07 -9.34
C TYR A 20 -0.44 8.40 -7.85
N TYR A 21 -0.39 9.69 -7.51
CA TYR A 21 -0.40 10.18 -6.15
C TYR A 21 -1.62 11.07 -5.93
N VAL A 22 -2.55 10.62 -5.08
CA VAL A 22 -3.76 11.36 -4.73
C VAL A 22 -3.64 11.85 -3.30
N SER A 23 -3.35 13.14 -3.12
CA SER A 23 -3.33 13.78 -1.79
C SER A 23 -4.71 13.74 -1.14
N GLN A 24 -4.77 13.61 0.19
CA GLN A 24 -6.04 13.65 0.96
C GLN A 24 -7.08 12.61 0.46
N PHE A 25 -6.60 11.47 -0.05
CA PHE A 25 -7.47 10.40 -0.54
C PHE A 25 -8.34 9.78 0.57
N ILE A 26 -7.86 9.83 1.81
CA ILE A 26 -8.61 9.48 3.00
C ILE A 26 -8.87 10.73 3.83
N THR A 27 -9.99 10.73 4.53
CA THR A 27 -10.35 11.75 5.53
C THR A 27 -9.57 11.53 6.84
N GLU A 28 -9.46 12.57 7.67
CA GLU A 28 -8.84 12.48 9.01
C GLU A 28 -9.49 11.39 9.89
N ALA A 29 -10.81 11.21 9.77
CA ALA A 29 -11.53 10.18 10.50
C ALA A 29 -11.18 8.76 10.02
N GLU A 30 -11.04 8.57 8.71
CA GLU A 30 -10.59 7.31 8.12
C GLU A 30 -9.14 7.00 8.53
N GLU A 31 -8.26 8.01 8.52
CA GLU A 31 -6.88 7.89 8.99
C GLU A 31 -6.83 7.45 10.45
N LYS A 32 -7.53 8.14 11.35
CA LYS A 32 -7.62 7.76 12.77
C LYS A 32 -8.13 6.33 12.95
N ASN A 33 -9.12 5.93 12.17
CA ASN A 33 -9.65 4.57 12.19
C ASN A 33 -8.61 3.54 11.70
N ILE A 34 -7.87 3.83 10.62
CA ILE A 34 -6.78 2.98 10.14
C ILE A 34 -5.73 2.81 11.23
N LEU A 35 -5.23 3.91 11.81
CA LEU A 35 -4.21 3.88 12.86
C LEU A 35 -4.70 3.08 14.07
N SER A 36 -5.94 3.29 14.51
CA SER A 36 -6.50 2.54 15.65
C SER A 36 -6.56 1.03 15.38
N ASN A 37 -6.92 0.61 14.17
CA ASN A 37 -6.97 -0.82 13.82
C ASN A 37 -5.57 -1.41 13.66
N VAL A 38 -4.65 -0.67 13.04
CA VAL A 38 -3.25 -1.10 12.84
C VAL A 38 -2.54 -1.25 14.18
N TYR A 39 -2.66 -0.31 15.11
CA TYR A 39 -2.00 -0.40 16.42
C TYR A 39 -2.76 -1.25 17.45
N GLY A 40 -4.03 -1.57 17.19
CA GLY A 40 -4.84 -2.41 18.06
C GLY A 40 -4.56 -3.92 17.96
N VAL A 41 -3.74 -4.36 17.00
CA VAL A 41 -3.40 -5.79 16.85
C VAL A 41 -2.36 -6.26 17.87
N PRO A 42 -2.36 -7.56 18.24
CA PRO A 42 -1.37 -8.10 19.17
C PRO A 42 0.03 -8.13 18.52
N LYS A 43 1.08 -8.09 19.37
CA LYS A 43 2.50 -8.10 18.97
C LYS A 43 2.86 -9.16 17.89
N PRO A 44 2.35 -10.40 17.92
CA PRO A 44 2.69 -11.41 16.92
C PRO A 44 2.26 -11.09 15.47
N LYS A 45 1.35 -10.13 15.26
CA LYS A 45 0.95 -9.70 13.89
C LYS A 45 2.02 -8.81 13.23
N TRP A 46 2.95 -8.28 14.02
CA TRP A 46 4.02 -7.41 13.55
C TRP A 46 5.26 -8.20 13.15
N THR A 47 5.80 -7.88 11.98
CA THR A 47 7.16 -8.26 11.57
C THR A 47 8.06 -7.03 11.68
N GLN A 48 9.05 -7.06 12.56
CA GLN A 48 10.06 -6.01 12.68
C GLN A 48 11.14 -6.20 11.62
N LEU A 49 11.43 -5.13 10.88
CA LEU A 49 12.61 -4.99 10.03
C LEU A 49 13.47 -3.84 10.57
N SER A 50 14.63 -3.59 9.96
CA SER A 50 15.61 -2.63 10.48
C SER A 50 15.01 -1.26 10.83
N ASN A 51 14.24 -0.66 9.90
CA ASN A 51 13.70 0.71 10.03
C ASN A 51 12.20 0.77 9.71
N ARG A 52 11.48 -0.35 9.88
CA ARG A 52 10.02 -0.39 9.66
C ARG A 52 9.41 -1.61 10.31
N ARG A 53 8.10 -1.55 10.50
CA ARG A 53 7.29 -2.70 10.87
C ARG A 53 6.27 -2.99 9.80
N LEU A 54 6.02 -4.28 9.57
CA LEU A 54 5.05 -4.74 8.59
C LEU A 54 3.94 -5.53 9.27
N GLN A 55 2.73 -5.46 8.70
CA GLN A 55 1.63 -6.38 8.98
C GLN A 55 1.13 -7.01 7.68
N ASN A 56 0.93 -8.32 7.69
CA ASN A 56 0.33 -9.05 6.58
C ASN A 56 -1.16 -9.30 6.86
N TRP A 57 -2.03 -8.94 5.91
CA TRP A 57 -3.48 -9.10 5.98
C TRP A 57 -3.99 -9.83 4.74
N GLY A 58 -4.95 -10.74 4.88
CA GLY A 58 -5.46 -11.49 3.71
C GLY A 58 -4.59 -12.67 3.27
N GLY A 59 -3.39 -12.80 3.84
CA GLY A 59 -2.61 -14.01 3.76
C GLY A 59 -1.29 -13.93 4.53
N ILE A 60 -0.81 -15.09 4.96
CA ILE A 60 0.46 -15.24 5.70
C ILE A 60 1.47 -15.96 4.79
N PRO A 61 2.68 -15.41 4.60
CA PRO A 61 3.77 -16.10 3.92
C PRO A 61 4.12 -17.41 4.64
N HIS A 62 4.23 -18.49 3.87
CA HIS A 62 4.64 -19.80 4.35
C HIS A 62 5.63 -20.43 3.37
N ASN A 63 6.45 -21.37 3.84
CA ASN A 63 7.49 -22.02 3.04
C ASN A 63 6.94 -22.79 1.80
N LYS A 64 5.63 -23.03 1.76
CA LYS A 64 4.92 -23.74 0.68
C LYS A 64 3.99 -22.82 -0.14
N GLY A 65 4.14 -21.51 -0.01
CA GLY A 65 3.29 -20.51 -0.66
C GLY A 65 2.57 -19.61 0.36
N MET A 66 1.45 -19.02 -0.05
CA MET A 66 0.66 -18.14 0.81
C MET A 66 -0.49 -18.90 1.45
N ILE A 67 -0.65 -18.79 2.77
CA ILE A 67 -1.85 -19.24 3.46
C ILE A 67 -2.85 -18.09 3.43
N ALA A 68 -3.99 -18.26 2.75
CA ALA A 68 -5.01 -17.22 2.66
C ALA A 68 -5.68 -16.98 4.02
N GLU A 69 -5.91 -15.70 4.35
CA GLU A 69 -6.72 -15.28 5.49
C GLU A 69 -7.84 -14.36 5.00
N THR A 70 -8.91 -14.24 5.79
CA THR A 70 -9.94 -13.24 5.50
C THR A 70 -9.39 -11.83 5.76
N ILE A 71 -9.58 -10.93 4.80
CA ILE A 71 -9.31 -9.50 5.02
C ILE A 71 -10.35 -8.93 5.99
N PRO A 72 -9.93 -8.23 7.05
CA PRO A 72 -10.88 -7.64 8.00
C PRO A 72 -11.70 -6.54 7.33
N MET A 73 -12.96 -6.40 7.76
CA MET A 73 -13.92 -5.48 7.13
C MET A 73 -13.43 -4.03 7.08
N TRP A 74 -12.75 -3.57 8.14
CA TRP A 74 -12.21 -2.22 8.21
C TRP A 74 -11.23 -1.94 7.06
N LEU A 75 -10.39 -2.90 6.68
CA LEU A 75 -9.41 -2.77 5.61
C LEU A 75 -10.08 -2.91 4.24
N ASN A 76 -11.05 -3.83 4.13
CA ASN A 76 -11.78 -4.09 2.90
C ASN A 76 -12.50 -2.83 2.37
N ASN A 77 -13.02 -1.98 3.26
CA ASN A 77 -13.65 -0.71 2.87
C ASN A 77 -12.72 0.19 2.05
N TYR A 78 -11.44 0.27 2.43
CA TYR A 78 -10.44 1.06 1.72
C TYR A 78 -9.97 0.39 0.42
N LEU A 79 -9.87 -0.94 0.41
CA LEU A 79 -9.57 -1.68 -0.82
C LEU A 79 -10.65 -1.50 -1.88
N LEU A 80 -11.93 -1.48 -1.47
CA LEU A 80 -13.04 -1.16 -2.37
C LEU A 80 -13.00 0.28 -2.87
N LYS A 81 -12.52 1.24 -2.06
CA LYS A 81 -12.33 2.63 -2.48
C LYS A 81 -11.24 2.73 -3.56
N ILE A 82 -10.15 1.98 -3.42
CA ILE A 82 -9.09 1.87 -4.43
C ILE A 82 -9.57 1.14 -5.69
N ASP A 83 -10.31 0.04 -5.53
CA ASP A 83 -10.88 -0.76 -6.63
C ASP A 83 -11.75 0.09 -7.57
N LYS A 84 -12.55 1.00 -7.00
CA LYS A 84 -13.38 1.96 -7.75
C LYS A 84 -12.59 2.92 -8.64
N LEU A 85 -11.29 3.14 -8.36
CA LEU A 85 -10.42 3.93 -9.22
C LEU A 85 -9.99 3.17 -10.48
N ASN A 86 -10.23 1.85 -10.54
CA ASN A 86 -9.87 0.98 -11.64
C ASN A 86 -8.38 1.03 -12.03
N VAL A 87 -7.50 1.43 -11.09
CA VAL A 87 -6.03 1.52 -11.31
C VAL A 87 -5.37 0.18 -11.64
N MET A 88 -6.06 -0.92 -11.36
CA MET A 88 -5.61 -2.29 -11.60
C MET A 88 -6.24 -2.93 -12.86
N ASN A 89 -6.85 -2.12 -13.75
CA ASN A 89 -7.46 -2.56 -15.02
C ASN A 89 -8.44 -3.73 -14.86
N GLY A 90 -9.43 -3.57 -13.97
CA GLY A 90 -10.46 -4.59 -13.71
C GLY A 90 -10.06 -5.72 -12.77
N ASN A 91 -8.80 -5.79 -12.33
CA ASN A 91 -8.38 -6.69 -11.27
C ASN A 91 -8.66 -6.06 -9.90
N LYS A 92 -9.20 -6.83 -8.94
CA LYS A 92 -9.32 -6.31 -7.58
C LYS A 92 -7.93 -6.24 -6.92
N PRO A 93 -7.68 -5.25 -6.04
CA PRO A 93 -6.43 -5.17 -5.26
C PRO A 93 -6.08 -6.46 -4.49
N ASN A 94 -7.05 -7.35 -4.27
CA ASN A 94 -6.91 -8.62 -3.56
C ASN A 94 -7.39 -9.86 -4.38
N HIS A 95 -7.66 -9.74 -5.69
CA HIS A 95 -8.12 -10.92 -6.44
C HIS A 95 -6.94 -11.83 -6.76
N ILE A 96 -7.01 -13.07 -6.26
CA ILE A 96 -6.06 -14.18 -6.46
C ILE A 96 -4.85 -14.13 -5.50
N LEU A 97 -5.09 -14.55 -4.25
CA LEU A 97 -4.08 -15.14 -3.34
C LEU A 97 -2.90 -14.25 -2.87
N LYS A 98 -3.01 -12.93 -2.93
CA LYS A 98 -1.92 -12.06 -2.45
C LYS A 98 -2.49 -11.03 -1.51
N GLY A 99 -2.48 -11.37 -0.22
CA GLY A 99 -2.86 -10.46 0.85
C GLY A 99 -2.18 -9.09 0.75
N VAL A 100 -2.70 -8.14 1.51
CA VAL A 100 -2.16 -6.78 1.62
C VAL A 100 -1.05 -6.76 2.67
N VAL A 101 0.08 -6.17 2.31
CA VAL A 101 1.16 -5.84 3.25
C VAL A 101 1.03 -4.38 3.63
N LEU A 102 0.82 -4.09 4.91
CA LEU A 102 0.85 -2.74 5.45
C LEU A 102 2.24 -2.46 6.02
N GLY A 103 2.91 -1.42 5.50
CA GLY A 103 4.15 -0.92 6.04
C GLY A 103 3.92 0.29 6.95
N VAL A 104 4.49 0.25 8.14
CA VAL A 104 4.47 1.33 9.12
C VAL A 104 5.90 1.80 9.36
N TYR A 105 6.12 3.09 9.13
CA TYR A 105 7.41 3.77 9.25
C TYR A 105 7.39 4.70 10.45
N GLU A 106 8.54 4.92 11.07
CA GLU A 106 8.65 5.91 12.15
C GLU A 106 8.69 7.33 11.56
N GLU A 107 8.15 8.29 12.30
CA GLU A 107 8.12 9.69 11.90
C GLU A 107 9.54 10.23 11.75
N GLY A 108 9.82 10.93 10.65
CA GLY A 108 11.16 11.45 10.31
C GLY A 108 12.09 10.46 9.61
N GLU A 109 11.67 9.20 9.41
CA GLU A 109 12.41 8.25 8.59
C GLU A 109 11.98 8.32 7.12
N LYS A 110 12.96 8.30 6.21
CA LYS A 110 12.69 8.25 4.78
C LYS A 110 12.08 6.90 4.37
N LEU A 111 11.06 6.95 3.53
CA LEU A 111 10.52 5.79 2.85
C LEU A 111 11.64 5.09 2.06
N SER A 112 11.89 3.82 2.39
CA SER A 112 12.85 2.95 1.72
C SER A 112 12.18 1.69 1.23
N LEU A 113 12.55 1.25 0.03
CA LEU A 113 12.12 -0.03 -0.51
C LEU A 113 12.81 -1.18 0.24
N THR A 114 12.25 -2.39 0.11
CA THR A 114 12.99 -3.59 0.51
C THR A 114 14.07 -3.87 -0.55
N PRO A 115 15.19 -4.54 -0.22
CA PRO A 115 16.20 -4.89 -1.21
C PRO A 115 15.63 -5.65 -2.41
N ALA A 116 14.66 -6.54 -2.18
CA ALA A 116 13.95 -7.25 -3.23
C ALA A 116 13.09 -6.31 -4.11
N ALA A 117 12.43 -5.31 -3.51
CA ALA A 117 11.66 -4.31 -4.26
C ALA A 117 12.57 -3.34 -5.03
N GLU A 118 13.76 -3.04 -4.51
CA GLU A 118 14.79 -2.27 -5.21
C GLU A 118 15.27 -3.02 -6.45
N GLU A 119 15.59 -4.31 -6.33
CA GLU A 119 16.06 -5.14 -7.44
C GLU A 119 15.01 -5.31 -8.55
N ILE A 120 13.75 -5.52 -8.17
CA ILE A 120 12.65 -5.75 -9.12
C ILE A 120 12.20 -4.45 -9.81
N ASN A 121 12.35 -3.28 -9.17
CA ASN A 121 11.75 -2.03 -9.63
C ASN A 121 12.71 -0.84 -9.64
N GLN A 122 13.95 -1.01 -10.10
CA GLN A 122 14.93 0.08 -10.15
C GLN A 122 14.47 1.29 -10.99
N LYS A 123 13.66 1.10 -12.04
CA LYS A 123 13.21 2.20 -12.93
C LYS A 123 12.15 3.10 -12.31
N SER A 124 11.15 2.54 -11.63
CA SER A 124 10.00 3.29 -11.11
C SER A 124 9.97 3.35 -9.58
N GLY A 125 10.43 2.30 -8.90
CA GLY A 125 10.40 2.20 -7.44
C GLY A 125 11.31 3.22 -6.75
N GLY A 126 12.59 3.31 -7.17
CA GLY A 126 13.53 4.26 -6.57
C GLY A 126 13.11 5.72 -6.78
N LYS A 127 12.61 6.03 -7.98
CA LYS A 127 12.08 7.36 -8.32
C LYS A 127 10.80 7.69 -7.55
N LEU A 128 9.90 6.72 -7.36
CA LEU A 128 8.71 6.86 -6.53
C LEU A 128 9.07 7.14 -5.07
N CYS A 129 10.01 6.38 -4.50
CA CYS A 129 10.47 6.63 -3.13
C CYS A 129 11.13 8.01 -2.99
N LYS A 130 11.94 8.42 -3.97
CA LYS A 130 12.50 9.77 -4.01
C LYS A 130 11.39 10.82 -4.02
N TYR A 131 10.44 10.72 -4.95
CA TYR A 131 9.31 11.64 -5.07
C TYR A 131 8.53 11.75 -3.75
N LEU A 132 8.17 10.62 -3.13
CA LEU A 132 7.41 10.60 -1.88
C LEU A 132 8.17 11.20 -0.70
N ASN A 133 9.49 11.03 -0.63
CA ASN A 133 10.33 11.64 0.41
C ASN A 133 10.57 13.15 0.18
N GLU A 134 10.25 13.68 -1.00
CA GLU A 134 10.40 15.11 -1.35
C GLU A 134 9.06 15.87 -1.24
N LEU A 135 7.96 15.20 -0.87
CA LEU A 135 6.64 15.81 -0.68
C LEU A 135 6.47 16.56 0.67
N GLU A 136 7.54 16.73 1.43
CA GLU A 136 7.56 17.53 2.68
C GLU A 136 7.39 19.04 2.42
#